data_AF-A0A2Z6SP19-F1
#
_entry.id   AF-A0A2Z6SP19-F1
#
_cell.length_a   1.000
_cell.length_b   1.000
_cell.length_c   1.000
_cell.angle_alpha   90.00
_cell.angle_beta   90.00
_cell.angle_gamma   90.00
#
_symmetry.space_group_name_H-M   'P 1'
#
loop_
_entity.id
_entity.type
_entity.pdbx_description
1 polymer ?
#
loop_
_entity_poly.entity_id
_entity_poly.type
_entity_poly.pdbx_seq_one_letter_code
_entity_poly.pdbx_strand_id
1 'polypeptide(L)'
;MLKTQQSIVHYYEDGDILITVQQTVFRLHRNFLAMASKVFEDMFSFATKSDINNENVSCLTLTDTSATAFENLLTFLYPRKYIRISWENVASFLEIGDKYEIVVVIGASEEFLQFHYMENPLIAFALADQYDFKFVYKESSKLVLNNLPRFKTSPDFHKLSYKASSSLLSKHLDYILAIGNLLELNIQEYRHICSYSVTHGEFIKKVFSDRIKSVKGFPVVSPTKLYEIFFKFEEEDERYDDCQKSFLKTYLPGIFSFYFGDFEPLNSDKNKHNVEHYLYLESMN
;
A
#
# COMPACT_ATOMS: atom_id res chain seq x y z
N MET A 1 30.60 31.70 7.23
CA MET A 1 29.23 31.86 7.76
C MET A 1 28.27 31.89 6.57
N LEU A 2 27.50 30.82 6.36
CA LEU A 2 26.41 30.84 5.39
C LEU A 2 25.36 31.82 5.89
N LYS A 3 24.97 32.79 5.06
CA LYS A 3 23.93 33.77 5.41
C LYS A 3 22.59 33.05 5.48
N THR A 4 21.91 33.16 6.61
CA THR A 4 20.51 32.76 6.74
C THR A 4 19.62 33.72 5.92
N GLN A 5 18.55 33.19 5.32
CA GLN A 5 17.57 33.95 4.54
C GLN A 5 16.18 33.78 5.13
N GLN A 6 15.33 34.80 5.04
CA GLN A 6 13.93 34.69 5.45
C GLN A 6 13.14 33.88 4.42
N SER A 7 12.20 33.05 4.86
CA SER A 7 11.28 32.37 3.93
C SER A 7 10.43 33.41 3.20
N ILE A 8 10.38 33.30 1.87
CA ILE A 8 9.54 34.16 1.04
C ILE A 8 8.07 33.78 1.20
N VAL A 9 7.80 32.51 1.53
CA VAL A 9 6.45 31.98 1.65
C VAL A 9 5.93 32.22 3.07
N HIS A 10 6.66 31.78 4.11
CA HIS A 10 6.20 31.78 5.50
C HIS A 10 7.03 32.70 6.40
N TYR A 11 6.76 34.00 6.28
CA TYR A 11 7.28 35.02 7.17
C TYR A 11 6.16 36.02 7.50
N TYR A 12 5.56 35.88 8.68
CA TYR A 12 4.41 36.68 9.10
C TYR A 12 4.83 37.75 10.11
N GLU A 13 4.58 39.03 9.82
CA GLU A 13 4.97 40.14 10.69
C GLU A 13 4.39 40.05 12.11
N ASP A 14 3.20 39.47 12.25
CA ASP A 14 2.51 39.26 13.53
C ASP A 14 2.92 37.93 14.22
N GLY A 15 3.89 37.20 13.69
CA GLY A 15 4.37 35.95 14.27
C GLY A 15 5.15 36.14 15.58
N ASP A 16 4.95 35.22 16.52
CA ASP A 16 5.48 35.21 17.90
C ASP A 16 6.59 34.16 18.13
N ILE A 17 7.04 33.50 17.06
CA ILE A 17 8.20 32.60 17.06
C ILE A 17 8.98 32.65 15.74
N LEU A 18 10.31 32.61 15.85
CA LEU A 18 11.24 32.44 14.75
C LEU A 18 11.80 31.02 14.74
N ILE A 19 11.53 30.26 13.69
CA ILE A 19 12.07 28.91 13.53
C ILE A 19 13.11 28.92 12.41
N THR A 20 14.35 28.53 12.72
CA THR A 20 15.41 28.38 11.73
C THR A 20 15.54 26.92 11.34
N VAL A 21 15.42 26.63 10.05
CA VAL A 21 15.61 25.28 9.48
C VAL A 21 16.63 25.39 8.37
N GLN A 22 17.76 24.68 8.50
CA GLN A 22 18.91 24.81 7.61
C GLN A 22 19.36 26.29 7.49
N GLN A 23 19.24 26.90 6.30
CA GLN A 23 19.57 28.31 6.08
C GLN A 23 18.34 29.21 5.96
N THR A 24 17.13 28.70 6.25
CA THR A 24 15.88 29.45 6.11
C THR A 24 15.28 29.79 7.48
N VAL A 25 14.88 31.04 7.66
CA VAL A 25 14.22 31.55 8.86
C VAL A 25 12.74 31.78 8.57
N PHE A 26 11.89 31.15 9.37
CA PHE A 26 10.43 31.25 9.30
C PHE A 26 9.93 32.08 10.49
N ARG A 27 9.07 33.06 10.24
CA ARG A 27 8.36 33.80 11.30
C ARG A 27 6.92 33.34 11.34
N LEU A 28 6.52 32.72 12.43
CA LEU A 28 5.33 31.88 12.55
C LEU A 28 4.54 32.20 13.83
N HIS A 29 3.35 31.62 13.97
CA HIS A 29 2.54 31.67 15.18
C HIS A 29 2.57 30.34 15.92
N ARG A 30 2.90 30.34 17.21
CA ARG A 30 2.95 29.14 18.05
C ARG A 30 1.63 28.39 18.06
N ASN A 31 0.51 29.11 18.11
CA ASN A 31 -0.81 28.52 18.21
C ASN A 31 -1.11 27.54 17.05
N PHE A 32 -0.76 27.88 15.80
CA PHE A 32 -1.01 26.98 14.67
C PHE A 32 -0.21 25.67 14.78
N LEU A 33 1.05 25.77 15.22
CA LEU A 33 1.94 24.62 15.37
C LEU A 33 1.57 23.77 16.59
N ALA A 34 1.26 24.39 17.72
CA ALA A 34 0.84 23.72 18.95
C ALA A 34 -0.51 23.00 18.78
N MET A 35 -1.46 23.59 18.03
CA MET A 35 -2.72 22.91 17.71
C MET A 35 -2.51 21.68 16.82
N ALA A 36 -1.50 21.70 15.95
CA ALA A 36 -1.21 20.61 15.03
C ALA A 36 -0.32 19.51 15.65
N SER A 37 0.48 19.84 16.67
CA SER A 37 1.53 19.00 17.21
C SER A 37 1.82 19.28 18.68
N LYS A 38 1.68 18.24 19.50
CA LYS A 38 2.13 18.29 20.90
C LYS A 38 3.65 18.46 21.00
N VAL A 39 4.40 17.86 20.06
CA VAL A 39 5.85 17.99 19.97
C VAL A 39 6.27 19.45 19.81
N PHE A 40 5.60 20.22 18.93
CA PHE A 40 5.89 21.65 18.80
C PHE A 40 5.53 22.43 20.07
N GLU A 41 4.37 22.14 20.69
CA GLU A 41 3.97 22.78 21.94
C GLU A 41 5.05 22.62 23.02
N ASP A 42 5.57 21.40 23.18
CA ASP A 42 6.60 21.10 24.18
C ASP A 42 7.96 21.72 23.80
N MET A 43 8.33 21.74 22.52
CA MET A 43 9.55 22.40 22.02
C MET A 43 9.59 23.89 22.34
N PHE A 44 8.44 24.57 22.41
CA PHE A 44 8.39 26.00 22.71
C PHE A 44 8.85 26.35 24.13
N SER A 45 8.83 25.39 25.07
CA SER A 45 9.38 25.58 26.41
C SER A 45 10.90 25.77 26.41
N PHE A 46 11.59 25.28 25.38
CA PHE A 46 13.05 25.38 25.20
C PHE A 46 13.47 26.53 24.28
N ALA A 47 12.51 27.31 23.77
CA ALA A 47 12.80 28.40 22.85
C ALA A 47 13.59 29.51 23.57
N THR A 48 14.70 29.94 22.97
CA THR A 48 15.53 31.04 23.49
C THR A 48 14.96 32.38 23.02
N LYS A 49 15.45 33.49 23.59
CA LYS A 49 15.11 34.83 23.07
C LYS A 49 16.08 35.19 21.96
N SER A 50 15.58 35.68 20.82
CA SER A 50 16.45 36.15 19.75
C SER A 50 16.95 37.57 20.04
N ASP A 51 18.26 37.80 19.86
CA ASP A 51 18.84 39.15 19.84
C ASP A 51 18.69 39.84 18.46
N ILE A 52 18.05 39.14 17.50
CA ILE A 52 17.87 39.62 16.12
C ILE A 52 16.76 40.67 16.11
N ASN A 53 17.09 41.90 15.69
CA ASN A 53 16.18 43.05 15.48
C ASN A 53 15.58 43.72 16.73
N ASN A 54 16.14 43.57 17.95
CA ASN A 54 15.59 44.17 19.19
C ASN A 54 14.14 43.75 19.54
N GLU A 55 13.55 42.80 18.82
CA GLU A 55 12.26 42.22 19.17
C GLU A 55 12.51 40.99 20.06
N ASN A 56 11.89 40.96 21.24
CA ASN A 56 11.96 39.84 22.21
C ASN A 56 11.18 38.60 21.71
N VAL A 57 11.33 38.22 20.45
CA VAL A 57 10.67 37.06 19.84
C VAL A 57 11.44 35.81 20.20
N SER A 58 10.73 34.73 20.54
CA SER A 58 11.43 33.47 20.82
C SER A 58 11.93 32.82 19.54
N CYS A 59 13.10 32.19 19.61
CA CYS A 59 13.69 31.47 18.51
C CYS A 59 13.92 29.98 18.83
N LEU A 60 13.80 29.16 17.78
CA LEU A 60 14.04 27.74 17.79
C LEU A 60 14.81 27.35 16.53
N THR A 61 15.74 26.39 16.64
CA THR A 61 16.47 25.86 15.48
C THR A 61 16.18 24.37 15.33
N LEU A 62 15.76 23.96 14.13
CA LEU A 62 15.53 22.56 13.79
C LEU A 62 16.71 22.05 12.93
N THR A 63 17.50 21.12 13.46
CA THR A 63 18.72 20.62 12.82
C THR A 63 18.46 19.50 11.81
N ASP A 64 17.52 18.60 12.11
CA ASP A 64 17.32 17.37 11.34
C ASP A 64 16.08 17.44 10.44
N THR A 65 15.84 18.58 9.82
CA THR A 65 14.65 18.81 8.97
C THR A 65 15.04 19.57 7.70
N SER A 66 14.51 19.14 6.56
CA SER A 66 14.65 19.89 5.31
C SER A 66 13.81 21.18 5.37
N ALA A 67 14.39 22.31 4.96
CA ALA A 67 13.64 23.56 4.88
C ALA A 67 12.45 23.46 3.91
N THR A 68 12.59 22.71 2.82
CA THR A 68 11.50 22.46 1.86
C THR A 68 10.39 21.60 2.46
N ALA A 69 10.75 20.53 3.18
CA ALA A 69 9.76 19.68 3.85
C ALA A 69 8.98 20.47 4.90
N PHE A 70 9.68 21.32 5.67
CA PHE A 70 9.08 22.18 6.67
C PHE A 70 8.18 23.25 6.04
N GLU A 71 8.61 23.89 4.94
CA GLU A 71 7.78 24.87 4.22
C GLU A 71 6.50 24.23 3.63
N ASN A 72 6.59 23.01 3.10
CA ASN A 72 5.43 22.23 2.64
C ASN A 72 4.47 21.92 3.79
N LEU A 73 4.98 21.49 4.95
CA LEU A 73 4.18 21.28 6.15
C LEU A 73 3.47 22.57 6.58
N LEU A 74 4.17 23.70 6.61
CA LEU A 74 3.56 24.99 6.95
C LEU A 74 2.49 25.40 5.94
N THR A 75 2.73 25.16 4.65
CA THR A 75 1.77 25.43 3.58
C THR A 75 0.51 24.58 3.73
N PHE A 76 0.65 23.36 4.27
CA PHE A 76 -0.46 22.47 4.59
C PHE A 76 -1.25 22.92 5.84
N LEU A 77 -0.56 23.37 6.89
CA LEU A 77 -1.19 23.73 8.17
C LEU A 77 -1.78 25.16 8.21
N TYR A 78 -1.16 26.11 7.51
CA TYR A 78 -1.58 27.51 7.60
C TYR A 78 -2.74 27.83 6.64
N PRO A 79 -3.69 28.67 7.08
CA PRO A 79 -4.79 29.09 6.24
C PRO A 79 -4.31 29.92 5.04
N ARG A 80 -5.14 29.99 3.98
CA ARG A 80 -4.96 30.78 2.74
C ARG A 80 -3.88 30.29 1.78
N LYS A 81 -3.08 29.29 2.16
CA LYS A 81 -2.19 28.59 1.25
C LYS A 81 -2.68 27.15 1.10
N TYR A 82 -2.19 26.50 0.04
CA TYR A 82 -2.59 25.13 -0.27
C TYR A 82 -1.44 24.41 -0.95
N ILE A 83 -1.20 23.19 -0.50
CA ILE A 83 -0.33 22.24 -1.16
C ILE A 83 -1.05 20.91 -1.23
N ARG A 84 -1.00 20.27 -2.40
CA ARG A 84 -1.59 18.96 -2.61
C ARG A 84 -0.57 17.88 -2.29
N ILE A 85 -0.98 16.85 -1.56
CA ILE A 85 -0.20 15.62 -1.39
C ILE A 85 -0.18 14.85 -2.72
N SER A 86 1.01 14.45 -3.15
CA SER A 86 1.28 13.72 -4.40
C SER A 86 2.44 12.75 -4.20
N TRP A 87 2.73 11.91 -5.20
CA TRP A 87 3.87 11.00 -5.16
C TRP A 87 5.23 11.70 -4.97
N GLU A 88 5.33 12.98 -5.33
CA GLU A 88 6.56 13.76 -5.21
C GLU A 88 6.85 14.19 -3.76
N ASN A 89 5.82 14.29 -2.91
CA ASN A 89 5.95 14.85 -1.57
C ASN A 89 5.36 13.96 -0.45
N VAL A 90 4.60 12.91 -0.76
CA VAL A 90 3.93 12.06 0.24
C VAL A 90 4.91 11.44 1.23
N ALA A 91 6.07 10.97 0.77
CA ALA A 91 7.10 10.44 1.67
C ALA A 91 7.61 11.52 2.64
N SER A 92 7.86 12.74 2.14
CA SER A 92 8.29 13.86 2.97
C SER A 92 7.20 14.31 3.95
N PHE A 93 5.92 14.23 3.57
CA PHE A 93 4.80 14.54 4.46
C PHE A 93 4.66 13.49 5.56
N LEU A 94 4.80 12.20 5.23
CA LEU A 94 4.78 11.13 6.21
C LEU A 94 5.97 11.23 7.18
N GLU A 95 7.18 11.46 6.68
CA GLU A 95 8.39 11.64 7.51
C GLU A 95 8.23 12.80 8.50
N ILE A 96 7.79 13.96 8.02
CA ILE A 96 7.67 15.15 8.87
C ILE A 96 6.44 15.07 9.80
N GLY A 97 5.36 14.45 9.32
CA GLY A 97 4.16 14.21 10.09
C GLY A 97 4.42 13.25 11.25
N ASP A 98 5.19 12.19 11.03
CA ASP A 98 5.57 11.23 12.06
C ASP A 98 6.53 11.86 13.08
N LYS A 99 7.59 12.52 12.59
CA LYS A 99 8.58 13.20 13.42
C LYS A 99 7.98 14.20 14.43
N TYR A 100 6.95 14.93 14.01
CA TYR A 100 6.29 15.94 14.84
C TYR A 100 4.90 15.49 15.31
N GLU A 101 4.55 14.22 15.17
CA GLU A 101 3.27 13.63 15.62
C GLU A 101 2.01 14.39 15.12
N ILE A 102 2.01 14.79 13.84
CA ILE A 102 0.96 15.57 13.20
C ILE A 102 -0.03 14.62 12.51
N VAL A 103 -1.01 14.14 13.29
CA VAL A 103 -1.99 13.13 12.85
C VAL A 103 -2.73 13.52 11.57
N VAL A 104 -3.09 14.80 11.39
CA VAL A 104 -3.81 15.26 10.19
C VAL A 104 -2.98 15.11 8.91
N VAL A 105 -1.65 15.26 9.00
CA VAL A 105 -0.75 15.08 7.85
C VAL A 105 -0.60 13.60 7.52
N ILE A 106 -0.48 12.74 8.54
CA ILE A 106 -0.45 11.29 8.37
C ILE A 106 -1.75 10.80 7.72
N GLY A 107 -2.91 11.23 8.23
CA GLY A 107 -4.22 10.84 7.69
C GLY A 107 -4.44 11.30 6.25
N ALA A 108 -4.07 12.54 5.90
CA ALA A 108 -4.17 13.02 4.52
C ALA A 108 -3.21 12.29 3.57
N SER A 109 -2.05 11.89 4.06
CA SER A 109 -1.08 11.09 3.30
C SER A 109 -1.60 9.66 3.08
N GLU A 110 -2.19 9.04 4.11
CA GLU A 110 -2.84 7.74 3.97
C GLU A 110 -3.99 7.81 2.95
N GLU A 111 -4.87 8.81 3.05
CA GLU A 111 -5.98 8.99 2.11
C GLU A 111 -5.49 9.08 0.66
N PHE A 112 -4.44 9.86 0.40
CA PHE A 112 -3.81 9.91 -0.92
C PHE A 112 -3.36 8.52 -1.38
N LEU A 113 -2.67 7.75 -0.53
CA LEU A 113 -2.22 6.40 -0.86
C LEU A 113 -3.40 5.43 -1.12
N GLN A 114 -4.49 5.54 -0.35
CA GLN A 114 -5.69 4.72 -0.54
C GLN A 114 -6.34 4.92 -1.93
N PHE A 115 -6.27 6.14 -2.48
CA PHE A 115 -6.82 6.42 -3.81
C PHE A 115 -5.84 6.14 -4.95
N HIS A 116 -4.54 6.24 -4.70
CA HIS A 116 -3.52 6.23 -5.75
C HIS A 116 -2.60 5.00 -5.75
N TYR A 117 -2.75 4.03 -4.83
CA TYR A 117 -1.83 2.88 -4.70
C TYR A 117 -1.56 2.10 -6.00
N MET A 118 -2.50 2.10 -6.94
CA MET A 118 -2.34 1.42 -8.24
C MET A 118 -1.28 2.05 -9.14
N GLU A 119 -1.04 3.36 -8.99
CA GLU A 119 -0.09 4.10 -9.81
C GLU A 119 1.34 3.70 -9.49
N ASN A 120 1.65 3.53 -8.19
CA ASN A 120 2.98 3.17 -7.70
C ASN A 120 2.88 2.11 -6.58
N PRO A 121 2.49 0.87 -6.89
CA PRO A 121 2.17 -0.14 -5.88
C PRO A 121 3.34 -0.53 -4.99
N LEU A 122 4.57 -0.56 -5.52
CA LEU A 122 5.75 -0.89 -4.71
C LEU A 122 6.05 0.19 -3.67
N ILE A 123 5.92 1.47 -4.04
CA ILE A 123 6.15 2.60 -3.12
C ILE A 123 4.99 2.69 -2.13
N ALA A 124 3.74 2.52 -2.59
CA ALA A 124 2.56 2.46 -1.73
C ALA A 124 2.71 1.35 -0.66
N PHE A 125 3.19 0.18 -1.07
CA PHE A 125 3.45 -0.94 -0.18
C PHE A 125 4.54 -0.64 0.84
N ALA A 126 5.66 -0.03 0.40
CA ALA A 126 6.74 0.37 1.29
C ALA A 126 6.29 1.38 2.36
N LEU A 127 5.56 2.42 1.94
CA LEU A 127 5.05 3.44 2.87
C LEU A 127 3.98 2.85 3.80
N ALA A 128 3.10 2.01 3.29
CA ALA A 128 2.08 1.36 4.11
C ALA A 128 2.68 0.42 5.17
N ASP A 129 3.78 -0.26 4.86
CA ASP A 129 4.52 -1.07 5.83
C ASP A 129 5.19 -0.21 6.91
N GLN A 130 5.82 0.89 6.50
CA GLN A 130 6.53 1.79 7.42
C GLN A 130 5.61 2.48 8.42
N TYR A 131 4.40 2.88 7.99
CA TYR A 131 3.44 3.64 8.79
C TYR A 131 2.21 2.83 9.23
N ASP A 132 2.23 1.50 9.05
CA ASP A 132 1.15 0.54 9.37
C ASP A 132 -0.23 0.88 8.77
N PHE A 133 -0.27 1.32 7.52
CA PHE A 133 -1.52 1.56 6.79
C PHE A 133 -2.10 0.25 6.25
N LYS A 134 -2.83 -0.47 7.10
CA LYS A 134 -3.32 -1.84 6.84
C LYS A 134 -4.05 -2.02 5.52
N PHE A 135 -4.93 -1.06 5.18
CA PHE A 135 -5.67 -1.12 3.90
C PHE A 135 -4.73 -0.99 2.71
N VAL A 136 -3.88 0.04 2.71
CA VAL A 136 -2.93 0.30 1.61
C VAL A 136 -1.93 -0.84 1.49
N TYR A 137 -1.47 -1.39 2.62
CA TYR A 137 -0.55 -2.54 2.66
C TYR A 137 -1.15 -3.75 1.94
N LYS A 138 -2.38 -4.13 2.31
CA LYS A 138 -3.08 -5.26 1.70
C LYS A 138 -3.33 -5.02 0.21
N GLU A 139 -3.89 -3.86 -0.17
CA GLU A 139 -4.27 -3.58 -1.56
C GLU A 139 -3.06 -3.40 -2.50
N SER A 140 -1.99 -2.78 -2.03
CA SER A 140 -0.78 -2.64 -2.84
C SER A 140 0.00 -3.96 -2.94
N SER A 141 0.00 -4.79 -1.88
CA SER A 141 0.61 -6.13 -1.92
C SER A 141 0.01 -7.02 -3.00
N LYS A 142 -1.30 -6.88 -3.29
CA LYS A 142 -2.00 -7.60 -4.40
C LYS A 142 -1.28 -7.39 -5.73
N LEU A 143 -1.01 -6.13 -6.04
CA LEU A 143 -0.36 -5.73 -7.29
C LEU A 143 1.13 -6.11 -7.32
N VAL A 144 1.82 -5.96 -6.19
CA VAL A 144 3.24 -6.30 -6.07
C VAL A 144 3.47 -7.80 -6.19
N LEU A 145 2.70 -8.64 -5.47
CA LEU A 145 2.80 -10.10 -5.57
C LEU A 145 2.48 -10.61 -6.96
N ASN A 146 1.48 -10.03 -7.62
CA ASN A 146 1.08 -10.45 -8.96
C ASN A 146 2.19 -10.28 -10.01
N ASN A 147 3.08 -9.29 -9.81
CA ASN A 147 4.19 -8.97 -10.71
C ASN A 147 5.55 -8.92 -9.99
N LEU A 148 5.74 -9.73 -8.95
CA LEU A 148 6.93 -9.66 -8.09
C LEU A 148 8.26 -9.77 -8.84
N PRO A 149 8.43 -10.65 -9.85
CA PRO A 149 9.68 -10.74 -10.60
C PRO A 149 10.10 -9.41 -11.24
N ARG A 150 9.13 -8.60 -11.70
CA ARG A 150 9.39 -7.26 -12.25
C ARG A 150 9.81 -6.29 -11.16
N PHE A 151 9.07 -6.24 -10.04
CA PHE A 151 9.36 -5.30 -8.95
C PHE A 151 10.67 -5.60 -8.24
N LYS A 152 11.07 -6.86 -8.13
CA LYS A 152 12.36 -7.26 -7.53
C LYS A 152 13.57 -6.68 -8.26
N THR A 153 13.44 -6.38 -9.55
CA THR A 153 14.51 -5.73 -10.34
C THR A 153 14.52 -4.20 -10.22
N SER A 154 13.46 -3.61 -9.66
CA SER A 154 13.38 -2.17 -9.45
C SER A 154 14.36 -1.74 -8.36
N PRO A 155 15.06 -0.60 -8.51
CA PRO A 155 15.82 -0.04 -7.41
C PRO A 155 14.91 0.15 -6.19
N ASP A 156 13.68 0.63 -6.33
CA ASP A 156 12.80 0.91 -5.19
C ASP A 156 12.47 -0.30 -4.30
N PHE A 157 12.76 -1.53 -4.73
CA PHE A 157 12.59 -2.72 -3.92
C PHE A 157 13.45 -2.69 -2.65
N HIS A 158 14.62 -2.04 -2.67
CA HIS A 158 15.47 -1.91 -1.48
C HIS A 158 14.89 -1.00 -0.40
N LYS A 159 13.84 -0.22 -0.72
CA LYS A 159 13.16 0.67 0.24
C LYS A 159 12.22 -0.10 1.17
N LEU A 160 11.88 -1.35 0.81
CA LEU A 160 11.06 -2.20 1.66
C LEU A 160 11.81 -2.57 2.93
N SER A 161 11.07 -2.64 4.05
CA SER A 161 11.62 -3.23 5.25
C SER A 161 12.02 -4.68 5.01
N TYR A 162 12.91 -5.20 5.85
CA TYR A 162 13.27 -6.61 5.84
C TYR A 162 12.05 -7.51 6.02
N LYS A 163 11.11 -7.12 6.90
CA LYS A 163 9.87 -7.87 7.18
C LYS A 163 9.00 -7.94 5.93
N ALA A 164 8.68 -6.79 5.32
CA ALA A 164 7.87 -6.73 4.10
C ALA A 164 8.50 -7.51 2.93
N SER A 165 9.80 -7.36 2.73
CA SER A 165 10.54 -8.08 1.69
C SER A 165 10.49 -9.59 1.90
N SER A 166 10.70 -10.04 3.15
CA SER A 166 10.65 -11.45 3.51
C SER A 166 9.25 -12.03 3.31
N SER A 167 8.20 -11.33 3.76
CA SER A 167 6.80 -11.75 3.58
C SER A 167 6.43 -11.87 2.10
N LEU A 168 6.82 -10.91 1.25
CA LEU A 168 6.59 -11.00 -0.20
C LEU A 168 7.29 -12.19 -0.84
N LEU A 169 8.58 -12.37 -0.53
CA LEU A 169 9.39 -13.45 -1.10
C LEU A 169 8.92 -14.82 -0.62
N SER A 170 8.58 -14.96 0.66
CA SER A 170 8.03 -16.19 1.22
C SER A 170 6.70 -16.54 0.55
N LYS A 171 5.76 -15.60 0.49
CA LYS A 171 4.44 -15.83 -0.13
C LYS A 171 4.56 -16.19 -1.62
N HIS A 172 5.51 -15.57 -2.33
CA HIS A 172 5.78 -15.91 -3.72
C HIS A 172 6.46 -17.27 -3.90
N LEU A 173 7.34 -17.66 -2.97
CA LEU A 173 7.92 -19.00 -2.96
C LEU A 173 6.85 -20.07 -2.71
N ASP A 174 5.99 -19.86 -1.72
CA ASP A 174 4.85 -20.74 -1.42
C ASP A 174 3.97 -20.92 -2.66
N TYR A 175 3.68 -19.82 -3.36
CA TYR A 175 2.95 -19.83 -4.63
C TYR A 175 3.63 -20.67 -5.72
N ILE A 176 4.95 -20.51 -5.91
CA ILE A 176 5.71 -21.29 -6.91
C ILE A 176 5.68 -22.78 -6.56
N LEU A 177 5.90 -23.11 -5.28
CA LEU A 177 5.87 -24.49 -4.80
C LEU A 177 4.47 -25.11 -4.98
N ALA A 178 3.41 -24.37 -4.67
CA ALA A 178 2.03 -24.79 -4.89
C ALA A 178 1.72 -25.05 -6.37
N ILE A 179 2.25 -24.24 -7.30
CA ILE A 179 2.14 -24.52 -8.75
C ILE A 179 2.85 -25.82 -9.12
N GLY A 180 4.02 -26.08 -8.55
CA GLY A 180 4.75 -27.34 -8.75
C GLY A 180 3.92 -28.56 -8.33
N ASN A 181 3.17 -28.43 -7.23
CA ASN A 181 2.38 -29.50 -6.62
C ASN A 181 0.95 -29.62 -7.16
N LEU A 182 0.56 -28.86 -8.19
CA LEU A 182 -0.81 -28.87 -8.77
C LEU A 182 -1.33 -30.25 -9.22
N LEU A 183 -0.45 -31.25 -9.41
CA LEU A 183 -0.89 -32.63 -9.71
C LEU A 183 -1.63 -33.28 -8.54
N GLU A 184 -1.46 -32.75 -7.33
CA GLU A 184 -2.05 -33.27 -6.10
C GLU A 184 -3.42 -32.65 -5.79
N LEU A 185 -3.94 -31.75 -6.64
CA LEU A 185 -5.26 -31.15 -6.41
C LEU A 185 -6.33 -32.23 -6.31
N ASN A 186 -6.83 -32.47 -5.09
CA ASN A 186 -7.79 -33.52 -4.79
C ASN A 186 -9.22 -33.11 -5.19
N ILE A 187 -9.44 -32.91 -6.49
CA ILE A 187 -10.77 -32.61 -7.06
C ILE A 187 -11.72 -33.81 -7.04
N GLN A 188 -11.25 -34.99 -6.64
CA GLN A 188 -12.01 -36.24 -6.71
C GLN A 188 -13.03 -36.40 -5.58
N GLU A 189 -12.89 -35.64 -4.49
CA GLU A 189 -13.80 -35.70 -3.34
C GLU A 189 -15.04 -34.83 -3.49
N TYR A 190 -15.21 -34.17 -4.64
CA TYR A 190 -16.39 -33.34 -4.89
C TYR A 190 -17.68 -34.17 -4.88
N ARG A 191 -18.65 -33.76 -4.05
CA ARG A 191 -19.99 -34.36 -4.01
C ARG A 191 -20.89 -33.70 -5.05
N HIS A 192 -21.13 -34.41 -6.14
CA HIS A 192 -22.00 -33.94 -7.22
C HIS A 192 -23.46 -33.83 -6.78
N ILE A 193 -24.13 -32.75 -7.19
CA ILE A 193 -25.57 -32.51 -7.00
C ILE A 193 -26.41 -32.81 -8.26
N CYS A 194 -25.77 -33.20 -9.37
CA CYS A 194 -26.42 -33.57 -10.62
C CYS A 194 -26.63 -35.08 -10.75
N SER A 195 -27.63 -35.49 -11.55
CA SER A 195 -27.89 -36.89 -11.89
C SER A 195 -26.79 -37.57 -12.71
N TYR A 196 -25.88 -36.79 -13.31
CA TYR A 196 -24.81 -37.24 -14.19
C TYR A 196 -23.43 -37.19 -13.50
N SER A 197 -23.36 -37.62 -12.24
CA SER A 197 -22.16 -37.46 -11.39
C SER A 197 -20.89 -38.07 -12.01
N VAL A 198 -20.98 -39.26 -12.63
CA VAL A 198 -19.84 -39.95 -13.24
C VAL A 198 -19.28 -39.16 -14.42
N THR A 199 -20.11 -38.85 -15.42
CA THR A 199 -19.68 -38.15 -16.64
C THR A 199 -19.27 -36.71 -16.35
N HIS A 200 -19.96 -36.04 -15.41
CA HIS A 200 -19.55 -34.70 -14.98
C HIS A 200 -18.20 -34.74 -14.23
N GLY A 201 -17.95 -35.74 -13.40
CA GLY A 201 -16.66 -35.93 -12.74
C GLY A 201 -15.51 -36.15 -13.74
N GLU A 202 -15.73 -36.93 -14.80
CA GLU A 202 -14.77 -37.12 -15.90
C GLU A 202 -14.52 -35.81 -16.67
N PHE A 203 -15.57 -35.03 -16.93
CA PHE A 203 -15.46 -33.70 -17.55
C PHE A 203 -14.60 -32.76 -16.71
N ILE A 204 -14.90 -32.61 -15.41
CA ILE A 204 -14.11 -31.78 -14.48
C ILE A 204 -12.64 -32.22 -14.49
N LYS A 205 -12.36 -33.53 -14.39
CA LYS A 205 -10.99 -34.07 -14.41
C LYS A 205 -10.25 -33.70 -15.70
N LYS A 206 -10.90 -33.80 -16.85
CA LYS A 206 -10.30 -33.45 -18.15
C LYS A 206 -9.97 -31.97 -18.23
N VAL A 207 -10.95 -31.11 -17.94
CA VAL A 207 -10.80 -29.65 -17.95
C VAL A 207 -9.67 -29.21 -17.02
N PHE A 208 -9.62 -29.76 -15.81
CA PHE A 208 -8.57 -29.42 -14.84
C PHE A 208 -7.19 -29.94 -15.24
N SER A 209 -7.10 -31.13 -15.83
CA SER A 209 -5.85 -31.62 -16.41
C SER A 209 -5.30 -30.62 -17.44
N ASP A 210 -6.15 -30.07 -18.31
CA ASP A 210 -5.73 -29.14 -19.35
C ASP A 210 -5.38 -27.76 -18.77
N ARG A 211 -6.12 -27.28 -17.77
CA ARG A 211 -5.76 -26.07 -17.00
C ARG A 211 -4.41 -26.20 -16.31
N ILE A 212 -4.15 -27.33 -15.65
CA ILE A 212 -2.86 -27.62 -14.99
C ILE A 212 -1.72 -27.59 -16.02
N LYS A 213 -1.90 -28.22 -17.20
CA LYS A 213 -0.89 -28.17 -18.27
C LYS A 213 -0.62 -26.74 -18.75
N SER A 214 -1.65 -25.90 -18.82
CA SER A 214 -1.52 -24.51 -19.30
C SER A 214 -0.75 -23.58 -18.37
N VAL A 215 -0.71 -23.88 -17.07
CA VAL A 215 -0.01 -23.06 -16.06
C VAL A 215 1.36 -23.62 -15.67
N LYS A 216 1.65 -24.86 -16.06
CA LYS A 216 2.95 -25.49 -15.85
C LYS A 216 3.95 -24.98 -16.87
N GLY A 217 4.91 -24.18 -16.41
CA GLY A 217 5.99 -23.68 -17.25
C GLY A 217 6.81 -22.61 -16.56
N PHE A 218 7.89 -22.20 -17.24
CA PHE A 218 8.68 -21.04 -16.88
C PHE A 218 8.61 -19.99 -18.02
N PRO A 219 8.41 -18.69 -17.71
CA PRO A 219 8.17 -18.14 -16.37
C PRO A 219 6.83 -18.61 -15.77
N VAL A 220 6.76 -18.69 -14.45
CA VAL A 220 5.56 -19.08 -13.72
C VAL A 220 4.46 -18.05 -13.99
N VAL A 221 3.22 -18.50 -14.23
CA VAL A 221 2.08 -17.61 -14.45
C VAL A 221 1.84 -16.71 -13.25
N SER A 222 1.29 -15.52 -13.46
CA SER A 222 0.95 -14.63 -12.35
C SER A 222 -0.23 -15.19 -11.54
N PRO A 223 -0.30 -14.90 -10.22
CA PRO A 223 -1.42 -15.29 -9.37
C PRO A 223 -2.80 -14.99 -9.97
N THR A 224 -3.01 -13.78 -10.49
CA THR A 224 -4.28 -13.41 -11.13
C THR A 224 -4.58 -14.27 -12.34
N LYS A 225 -3.57 -14.55 -13.17
CA LYS A 225 -3.75 -15.38 -14.36
C LYS A 225 -4.05 -16.84 -14.01
N LEU A 226 -3.41 -17.37 -12.96
CA LEU A 226 -3.74 -18.69 -12.42
C LEU A 226 -5.21 -18.75 -12.02
N TYR A 227 -5.67 -17.76 -11.24
CA TYR A 227 -7.05 -17.70 -10.77
C TYR A 227 -8.04 -17.64 -11.96
N GLU A 228 -7.80 -16.77 -12.94
CA GLU A 228 -8.63 -16.69 -14.15
C GLU A 228 -8.74 -18.03 -14.89
N ILE A 229 -7.62 -18.74 -15.08
CA ILE A 229 -7.59 -20.03 -15.79
C ILE A 229 -8.44 -21.08 -15.05
N PHE A 230 -8.32 -21.12 -13.72
CA PHE A 230 -8.98 -22.14 -12.90
C PHE A 230 -10.45 -21.85 -12.59
N PHE A 231 -10.86 -20.58 -12.54
CA PHE A 231 -12.24 -20.17 -12.29
C PHE A 231 -13.01 -19.81 -13.55
N LYS A 232 -12.40 -19.92 -14.74
CA LYS A 232 -13.09 -19.76 -16.02
C LYS A 232 -14.28 -20.72 -16.09
N PHE A 233 -15.45 -20.16 -16.37
CA PHE A 233 -16.65 -20.94 -16.67
C PHE A 233 -16.60 -21.43 -18.12
N GLU A 234 -16.93 -22.70 -18.34
CA GLU A 234 -17.08 -23.28 -19.68
C GLU A 234 -18.57 -23.55 -19.89
N GLU A 235 -19.24 -22.70 -20.66
CA GLU A 235 -20.65 -22.85 -21.06
C GLU A 235 -20.74 -23.81 -22.24
N GLU A 236 -20.88 -25.10 -21.99
CA GLU A 236 -21.08 -26.06 -23.09
C GLU A 236 -22.20 -27.07 -22.87
N ASP A 237 -22.65 -27.31 -21.63
CA ASP A 237 -23.68 -28.32 -21.36
C ASP A 237 -24.62 -27.94 -20.23
N GLU A 238 -25.86 -27.59 -20.59
CA GLU A 238 -26.92 -27.24 -19.64
C GLU A 238 -27.21 -28.34 -18.60
N ARG A 239 -26.84 -29.60 -18.89
CA ARG A 239 -27.14 -30.76 -18.02
C ARG A 239 -26.47 -30.72 -16.65
N TYR A 240 -25.39 -29.95 -16.50
CA TYR A 240 -24.66 -29.84 -15.23
C TYR A 240 -24.30 -28.40 -14.84
N ASP A 241 -24.91 -27.39 -15.46
CA ASP A 241 -24.65 -25.96 -15.20
C ASP A 241 -24.72 -25.62 -13.70
N ASP A 242 -25.79 -26.02 -13.00
CA ASP A 242 -25.92 -25.79 -11.54
C ASP A 242 -24.85 -26.53 -10.72
N CYS A 243 -24.52 -27.76 -11.10
CA CYS A 243 -23.50 -28.56 -10.41
C CYS A 243 -22.09 -28.02 -10.67
N GLN A 244 -21.81 -27.48 -11.85
CA GLN A 244 -20.55 -26.85 -12.23
C GLN A 244 -20.41 -25.49 -11.56
N LYS A 245 -21.49 -24.69 -11.50
CA LYS A 245 -21.58 -23.46 -10.70
C LYS A 245 -21.29 -23.74 -9.23
N SER A 246 -21.89 -24.78 -8.65
CA SER A 246 -21.59 -25.18 -7.27
C SER A 246 -20.12 -25.57 -7.12
N PHE A 247 -19.57 -26.40 -8.01
CA PHE A 247 -18.16 -26.77 -7.95
C PHE A 247 -17.24 -25.54 -7.96
N LEU A 248 -17.43 -24.62 -8.90
CA LEU A 248 -16.60 -23.43 -9.07
C LEU A 248 -16.79 -22.40 -7.96
N LYS A 249 -18.00 -22.23 -7.41
CA LYS A 249 -18.30 -21.20 -6.40
C LYS A 249 -18.15 -21.66 -4.96
N THR A 250 -18.24 -22.96 -4.68
CA THR A 250 -18.26 -23.45 -3.29
C THR A 250 -17.14 -24.44 -2.98
N TYR A 251 -16.77 -25.32 -3.91
CA TYR A 251 -15.80 -26.37 -3.63
C TYR A 251 -14.37 -25.97 -4.03
N LEU A 252 -14.20 -25.48 -5.26
CA LEU A 252 -12.91 -25.08 -5.80
C LEU A 252 -12.22 -23.98 -4.98
N PRO A 253 -12.90 -22.92 -4.49
CA PRO A 253 -12.28 -21.91 -3.65
C PRO A 253 -11.62 -22.49 -2.39
N GLY A 254 -12.25 -23.49 -1.75
CA GLY A 254 -11.70 -24.14 -0.56
C GLY A 254 -10.40 -24.90 -0.84
N ILE A 255 -10.36 -25.63 -1.96
CA ILE A 255 -9.13 -26.29 -2.41
C ILE A 255 -8.07 -25.23 -2.75
N PHE A 256 -8.43 -24.19 -3.51
CA PHE A 256 -7.50 -23.14 -3.89
C PHE A 256 -6.89 -22.43 -2.68
N SER A 257 -7.72 -22.08 -1.70
CA SER A 257 -7.28 -21.47 -0.44
C SER A 257 -6.30 -22.37 0.32
N PHE A 258 -6.53 -23.69 0.34
CA PHE A 258 -5.62 -24.64 0.97
C PHE A 258 -4.22 -24.66 0.32
N TYR A 259 -4.13 -24.62 -1.01
CA TYR A 259 -2.84 -24.69 -1.71
C TYR A 259 -2.13 -23.34 -1.86
N PHE A 260 -2.88 -22.27 -2.15
CA PHE A 260 -2.33 -20.97 -2.54
C PHE A 260 -2.57 -19.87 -1.51
N GLY A 261 -3.49 -20.10 -0.57
CA GLY A 261 -4.09 -19.05 0.24
C GLY A 261 -5.24 -18.35 -0.47
N ASP A 262 -5.84 -17.40 0.22
CA ASP A 262 -7.03 -16.69 -0.28
C ASP A 262 -6.71 -15.70 -1.39
N PHE A 263 -7.66 -15.57 -2.30
CA PHE A 263 -7.64 -14.63 -3.40
C PHE A 263 -8.79 -13.64 -3.22
N GLU A 264 -8.48 -12.35 -3.36
CA GLU A 264 -9.48 -11.29 -3.24
C GLU A 264 -9.40 -10.32 -4.41
N PRO A 265 -10.53 -9.71 -4.79
CA PRO A 265 -10.53 -8.62 -5.74
C PRO A 265 -9.88 -7.36 -5.16
N LEU A 266 -9.44 -6.47 -6.03
CA LEU A 266 -9.09 -5.11 -5.62
C LEU A 266 -10.34 -4.40 -5.12
N ASN A 267 -10.17 -3.52 -4.13
CA ASN A 267 -11.29 -2.79 -3.56
C ASN A 267 -12.03 -1.94 -4.61
N SER A 268 -11.31 -1.40 -5.60
CA SER A 268 -11.87 -0.67 -6.75
C SER A 268 -12.71 -1.53 -7.70
N ASP A 269 -12.51 -2.85 -7.68
CA ASP A 269 -13.02 -3.75 -8.72
C ASP A 269 -14.27 -4.51 -8.28
N LYS A 270 -14.67 -4.38 -6.99
CA LYS A 270 -15.80 -5.09 -6.39
C LYS A 270 -17.13 -4.93 -7.15
N ASN A 271 -17.28 -3.87 -7.94
CA ASN A 271 -18.50 -3.57 -8.70
C ASN A 271 -18.37 -3.79 -10.23
N LYS A 272 -17.24 -4.34 -10.70
CA LYS A 272 -17.01 -4.57 -12.14
C LYS A 272 -17.58 -5.92 -12.59
N HIS A 273 -17.95 -6.04 -13.86
CA HIS A 273 -18.43 -7.31 -14.44
C HIS A 273 -17.32 -8.36 -14.61
N ASN A 274 -16.06 -7.93 -14.76
CA ASN A 274 -14.90 -8.80 -14.83
C ASN A 274 -13.97 -8.44 -13.67
N VAL A 275 -14.04 -9.24 -12.60
CA VAL A 275 -13.32 -8.98 -11.36
C VAL A 275 -12.09 -9.86 -11.30
N GLU A 276 -10.92 -9.24 -11.43
CA GLU A 276 -9.64 -9.92 -11.21
C GLU A 276 -9.45 -10.22 -9.72
N HIS A 277 -8.84 -11.36 -9.42
CA HIS A 277 -8.55 -11.76 -8.05
C HIS A 277 -7.04 -11.90 -7.84
N TYR A 278 -6.59 -11.59 -6.65
CA TYR A 278 -5.17 -11.42 -6.32
C TYR A 278 -4.84 -12.13 -5.02
N LEU A 279 -3.65 -12.74 -4.96
CA LEU A 279 -3.01 -13.08 -3.69
C LEU A 279 -2.57 -11.80 -2.99
N TYR A 280 -2.63 -11.78 -1.67
CA TYR A 280 -2.26 -10.63 -0.86
C TYR A 280 -1.49 -11.03 0.40
N LEU A 281 -0.95 -10.01 1.06
CA LEU A 281 -0.43 -10.09 2.42
C LEU A 281 -1.38 -9.37 3.37
N GLU A 282 -1.42 -9.83 4.62
CA GLU A 282 -2.04 -9.10 5.72
C GLU A 282 -0.94 -8.56 6.63
N SER A 283 -1.12 -7.33 7.14
CA SER A 283 -0.20 -6.78 8.13
C SER A 283 -0.23 -7.68 9.36
N MET A 284 0.90 -8.30 9.70
CA MET A 284 1.05 -9.05 10.95
C MET A 284 1.27 -8.05 12.07
N ASN A 285 0.30 -7.93 12.99
CA ASN A 285 0.46 -7.22 14.27
C ASN A 285 1.75 -7.64 14.98
#